data_AF-A0A7C2J4S8-F1
#
_entry.id   AF-A0A7C2J4S8-F1
#
_cell.length_a   1.000
_cell.length_b   1.000
_cell.length_c   1.000
_cell.angle_alpha   90.00
_cell.angle_beta   90.00
_cell.angle_gamma   90.00
#
_symmetry.space_group_name_H-M   'P 1'
#
loop_
_entity.id
_entity.type
_entity.pdbx_description
1 polymer ?
#
loop_
_entity_poly.entity_id
_entity_poly.type
_entity_poly.pdbx_seq_one_letter_code
_entity_poly.pdbx_strand_id
1 'polypeptide(L)'
;MIYRRRTRSRFPSGYYRFENHLRRSVSGHGEGDFVRLRDEYGNLWHGQAQILDDHSLRLVFRAPNGSLISGISDGYGIVLRDEAGSTWRGYID
;
A
#
# COMPACT_ATOMS: atom_id res chain seq x y z
N MET A 1 31.82 9.42 -2.17
CA MET A 1 30.57 9.42 -2.95
C MET A 1 30.01 7.99 -2.92
N ILE A 2 29.02 7.71 -2.07
CA ILE A 2 28.44 6.36 -1.98
C ILE A 2 27.36 6.26 -3.06
N TYR A 3 27.65 5.52 -4.14
CA TYR A 3 26.69 5.23 -5.18
C TYR A 3 25.69 4.21 -4.63
N ARG A 4 24.49 4.67 -4.25
CA ARG A 4 23.36 3.80 -3.95
C ARG A 4 22.98 3.10 -5.26
N ARG A 5 23.42 1.86 -5.42
CA ARG A 5 23.13 1.01 -6.59
C ARG A 5 21.61 0.99 -6.74
N ARG A 6 21.08 1.63 -7.78
CA ARG A 6 19.67 1.49 -8.18
C ARG A 6 19.50 0.07 -8.69
N THR A 7 19.28 -0.87 -7.78
CA THR A 7 18.65 -2.14 -8.13
C THR A 7 17.37 -1.75 -8.82
N ARG A 8 17.22 -2.06 -10.12
CA ARG A 8 15.96 -1.87 -10.86
C ARG A 8 14.85 -2.43 -9.96
N SER A 9 14.01 -1.55 -9.42
CA SER A 9 13.04 -1.96 -8.42
C SER A 9 12.10 -2.94 -9.09
N ARG A 10 12.11 -4.20 -8.66
CA ARG A 10 11.03 -5.15 -8.98
C ARG A 10 9.70 -4.73 -8.34
N PHE A 11 9.73 -3.68 -7.51
CA PHE A 11 8.58 -3.10 -6.86
C PHE A 11 7.64 -2.45 -7.85
N PRO A 12 6.31 -2.65 -7.69
CA PRO A 12 5.32 -1.95 -8.48
C PRO A 12 5.43 -0.45 -8.20
N SER A 13 5.94 0.31 -9.16
CA SER A 13 5.59 1.72 -9.27
C SER A 13 4.22 1.79 -9.94
N GLY A 14 3.25 2.47 -9.33
CA GLY A 14 1.90 2.49 -9.87
C GLY A 14 0.94 3.33 -9.05
N TYR A 15 -0.30 3.40 -9.54
CA TYR A 15 -1.40 4.02 -8.83
C TYR A 15 -2.13 2.97 -7.99
N TYR A 16 -2.23 3.22 -6.69
CA TYR A 16 -2.88 2.36 -5.72
C TYR A 16 -4.26 2.93 -5.43
N ARG A 17 -5.27 2.06 -5.42
CA ARG A 17 -6.62 2.43 -4.97
C ARG A 17 -7.20 1.34 -4.09
N PHE A 18 -7.68 1.74 -2.92
CA PHE A 18 -8.32 0.86 -1.96
C PHE A 18 -9.68 1.42 -1.54
N GLU A 19 -10.62 0.52 -1.32
CA GLU A 19 -11.95 0.83 -0.82
C GLU A 19 -12.37 -0.22 0.20
N ASN A 20 -13.10 0.20 1.23
CA ASN A 20 -13.70 -0.71 2.20
C ASN A 20 -15.24 -0.78 2.06
N HIS A 21 -15.84 -1.71 2.78
CA HIS A 21 -17.30 -1.90 2.79
C HIS A 21 -18.08 -0.71 3.37
N LEU A 22 -17.43 0.18 4.12
CA LEU A 22 -18.00 1.43 4.65
C LEU A 22 -17.89 2.59 3.64
N ARG A 23 -17.53 2.31 2.38
CA ARG A 23 -17.31 3.29 1.32
C ARG A 23 -16.19 4.30 1.62
N ARG A 24 -15.28 3.97 2.54
CA ARG A 24 -14.06 4.74 2.71
C ARG A 24 -13.08 4.37 1.63
N SER A 25 -12.44 5.36 1.05
CA SER A 25 -11.47 5.16 -0.02
C SER A 25 -10.13 5.83 0.30
N VAL A 26 -9.05 5.15 -0.09
CA VAL A 26 -7.69 5.71 -0.05
C VAL A 26 -6.99 5.41 -1.36
N SER A 27 -6.30 6.40 -1.91
CA SER A 27 -5.63 6.24 -3.20
C SER A 27 -4.40 7.11 -3.34
N GLY A 28 -3.46 6.73 -4.20
CA GLY A 28 -2.26 7.51 -4.45
C GLY A 28 -1.20 6.73 -5.21
N HIS A 29 0.05 7.14 -5.11
CA HIS A 29 1.13 6.57 -5.90
C HIS A 29 2.20 5.92 -5.01
N GLY A 30 2.74 4.82 -5.50
CA GLY A 30 3.93 4.19 -4.94
C GLY A 30 5.12 4.29 -5.89
N GLU A 31 6.30 4.49 -5.31
CA GLU A 31 7.58 4.48 -6.01
C GLU A 31 8.57 3.63 -5.21
N GLY A 32 8.98 2.50 -5.79
CA GLY A 32 9.82 1.53 -5.12
C GLY A 32 9.12 0.95 -3.88
N ASP A 33 9.80 1.01 -2.74
CA ASP A 33 9.32 0.43 -1.48
C ASP A 33 8.35 1.36 -0.75
N PHE A 34 8.14 2.60 -1.23
CA PHE A 34 7.37 3.63 -0.54
C PHE A 34 6.06 3.89 -1.26
N VAL A 35 4.97 3.96 -0.51
CA VAL A 35 3.64 4.27 -1.03
C VAL A 35 3.03 5.42 -0.25
N ARG A 36 2.43 6.38 -0.95
CA ARG A 36 1.69 7.48 -0.34
C ARG A 36 0.25 7.41 -0.82
N LEU A 37 -0.67 7.28 0.12
CA LEU A 37 -2.10 7.31 -0.16
C LEU A 37 -2.71 8.56 0.46
N ARG A 38 -3.84 8.97 -0.09
CA ARG A 38 -4.69 10.04 0.41
C ARG A 38 -6.09 9.51 0.56
N ASP A 39 -6.71 9.80 1.70
CA ASP A 39 -8.12 9.49 1.93
C ASP A 39 -9.05 10.59 1.38
N GLU A 40 -10.35 10.32 1.45
CA GLU A 40 -11.42 11.25 1.06
C GLU A 40 -11.43 12.57 1.85
N TYR A 41 -10.87 12.59 3.06
CA TYR A 41 -10.75 13.80 3.89
C TYR A 41 -9.43 14.56 3.63
N GLY A 42 -8.61 14.05 2.73
CA GLY A 42 -7.34 14.63 2.35
C GLY A 42 -6.16 14.27 3.25
N ASN A 43 -6.34 13.37 4.22
CA ASN A 43 -5.29 12.89 5.09
C ASN A 43 -4.32 12.01 4.33
N LEU A 44 -3.03 12.14 4.66
CA LEU A 44 -1.95 11.38 4.01
C LEU A 44 -1.60 10.14 4.81
N TRP A 45 -1.58 9.00 4.13
CA TRP A 45 -1.21 7.73 4.68
C TRP A 45 0.14 7.32 4.11
N HIS A 46 1.06 6.99 4.99
CA HIS A 46 2.40 6.57 4.63
C HIS A 46 2.46 5.06 4.69
N GLY A 47 2.87 4.44 3.58
CA GLY A 47 3.01 3.00 3.52
C GLY A 47 4.28 2.52 2.88
N GLN A 48 4.49 1.23 3.02
CA GLN A 48 5.60 0.50 2.45
C GLN A 48 5.10 -0.76 1.74
N ALA A 49 5.74 -1.05 0.62
CA ALA A 49 5.57 -2.29 -0.13
C ALA A 49 6.84 -3.13 0.02
N GLN A 50 6.69 -4.41 0.35
CA GLN A 50 7.77 -5.37 0.46
C GLN A 50 7.44 -6.60 -0.40
N ILE A 51 8.32 -6.95 -1.34
CA ILE A 51 8.22 -8.22 -2.06
C ILE A 51 8.73 -9.32 -1.15
N LEU A 52 7.94 -10.39 -1.02
CA LEU A 52 8.30 -11.60 -0.28
C LEU A 52 8.95 -12.63 -1.22
N ASP A 53 9.56 -13.67 -0.64
CA ASP A 53 10.31 -14.69 -1.38
C ASP A 53 9.44 -15.49 -2.36
N ASP A 54 8.14 -15.56 -2.11
CA ASP A 54 7.12 -16.23 -2.93
C ASP A 54 6.54 -15.31 -4.03
N HIS A 55 7.17 -14.16 -4.30
CA HIS A 55 6.67 -13.11 -5.20
C HIS A 55 5.38 -12.42 -4.76
N SER A 56 4.88 -12.67 -3.55
CA SER A 56 3.79 -11.91 -2.95
C SER A 56 4.23 -10.49 -2.61
N LEU A 57 3.31 -9.53 -2.61
CA LEU A 57 3.56 -8.18 -2.11
C LEU A 57 2.93 -8.00 -0.74
N ARG A 58 3.74 -7.78 0.28
CA ARG A 58 3.28 -7.31 1.58
C ARG A 58 3.14 -5.79 1.55
N LEU A 59 2.02 -5.29 2.03
CA LEU A 59 1.73 -3.86 2.10
C LEU A 59 1.37 -3.48 3.53
N VAL A 60 1.92 -2.36 4.00
CA VAL A 60 1.64 -1.79 5.32
C VAL A 60 1.47 -0.31 5.17
N PHE A 61 0.38 0.26 5.68
CA PHE A 61 0.11 1.69 5.67
C PHE A 61 -0.27 2.16 7.07
N ARG A 62 0.20 3.36 7.41
CA ARG A 62 -0.12 4.05 8.66
C ARG A 62 -0.90 5.31 8.36
N ALA A 63 -2.07 5.42 8.97
CA ALA A 63 -2.92 6.60 8.95
C ALA A 63 -2.39 7.68 9.91
N PRO A 64 -2.77 8.96 9.72
CA PRO A 64 -2.33 10.04 10.61
C PRO A 64 -2.81 9.91 12.06
N ASN A 65 -3.95 9.27 12.28
CA ASN A 65 -4.47 8.97 13.62
C ASN A 65 -3.69 7.83 14.32
N GLY A 66 -2.65 7.28 13.67
CA GLY A 66 -1.83 6.20 14.17
C GLY A 66 -2.33 4.80 13.81
N SER A 67 -3.55 4.66 13.28
CA SER A 67 -4.10 3.36 12.87
C SER A 67 -3.28 2.71 11.76
N LEU A 68 -3.21 1.39 11.79
CA LEU A 68 -2.50 0.59 10.79
C LEU A 68 -3.49 -0.17 9.90
N ILE A 69 -3.20 -0.21 8.60
CA ILE A 69 -3.78 -1.18 7.68
C ILE A 69 -2.66 -1.97 7.01
N SER A 70 -2.82 -3.29 6.92
CA SER A 70 -1.79 -4.14 6.33
C SER A 70 -2.39 -5.36 5.66
N GLY A 71 -1.65 -5.95 4.74
CA GLY A 71 -2.07 -7.16 4.04
C GLY A 71 -1.10 -7.60 2.97
N ILE A 72 -1.57 -8.48 2.09
CA ILE A 72 -0.78 -9.14 1.08
C ILE A 72 -1.52 -9.07 -0.27
N SER A 73 -0.76 -8.99 -1.36
CA SER A 73 -1.22 -9.24 -2.72
C SER A 73 -0.65 -10.55 -3.24
N ASP A 74 -1.52 -11.36 -3.81
CA ASP A 74 -1.23 -12.67 -4.42
C ASP A 74 -1.31 -12.63 -5.96
N GLY A 75 -1.28 -11.43 -6.56
CA GLY A 75 -1.30 -11.22 -8.01
C GLY A 75 -2.70 -11.09 -8.64
N TYR A 76 -3.78 -11.43 -7.92
CA TYR A 76 -5.16 -11.22 -8.40
C TYR A 76 -5.78 -9.92 -7.88
N GLY A 77 -5.29 -9.42 -6.77
CA GLY A 77 -5.75 -8.19 -6.15
C GLY A 77 -5.01 -7.95 -4.84
N ILE A 78 -5.44 -6.91 -4.13
CA ILE A 78 -4.88 -6.59 -2.82
C ILE A 78 -6.00 -6.62 -1.79
N VAL A 79 -5.75 -7.35 -0.70
CA VAL A 79 -6.61 -7.36 0.47
C VAL A 79 -5.81 -6.86 1.66
N LEU A 80 -6.29 -5.81 2.31
CA LEU A 80 -5.75 -5.27 3.56
C LEU A 80 -6.78 -5.37 4.67
N ARG A 81 -6.29 -5.41 5.90
CA ARG A 81 -7.10 -5.40 7.11
C ARG A 81 -6.61 -4.33 8.06
N ASP A 82 -7.56 -3.62 8.67
CA ASP A 82 -7.29 -2.65 9.72
C ASP A 82 -7.39 -3.29 11.12
N GLU A 83 -6.92 -2.56 12.12
CA GLU A 83 -6.96 -2.97 13.54
C GLU A 83 -8.39 -3.07 14.10
N ALA A 84 -9.36 -2.38 13.47
CA ALA A 84 -10.77 -2.45 13.81
C ALA A 84 -11.48 -3.67 13.19
N GLY A 85 -10.77 -4.46 12.36
CA GLY A 85 -11.30 -5.63 11.67
C GLY A 85 -11.93 -5.35 10.30
N SER A 86 -11.94 -4.11 9.82
CA SER A 86 -12.43 -3.78 8.48
C SER A 86 -11.49 -4.31 7.41
N THR A 87 -12.09 -4.84 6.35
CA THR A 87 -11.37 -5.27 5.15
C THR A 87 -11.40 -4.19 4.10
N TRP A 88 -10.24 -3.92 3.52
CA TRP A 88 -10.01 -3.01 2.40
C TRP A 88 -9.58 -3.83 1.20
N ARG A 89 -10.18 -3.56 0.04
CA ARG A 89 -9.84 -4.22 -1.22
C ARG A 89 -9.33 -3.18 -2.19
N GLY A 90 -8.34 -3.55 -2.98
CA GLY A 90 -7.77 -2.64 -3.95
C GLY A 90 -6.95 -3.31 -5.03
N TYR A 91 -6.41 -2.48 -5.90
CA TYR A 91 -5.55 -2.88 -7.01
C TYR A 91 -4.43 -1.85 -7.21
N ILE A 92 -3.46 -2.24 -8.03
CA ILE A 92 -2.41 -1.37 -8.56
C ILE A 92 -2.64 -1.28 -10.06
N ASP A 93 -2.64 -0.06 -10.59
CA ASP A 93 -2.63 0.25 -12.03
C ASP A 93 -1.23 0.72 -12.45
#